data_AF-A0A090E4T4-F1
#
_entry.id   AF-A0A090E4T4-F1
#
_cell.length_a   1.000
_cell.length_b   1.000
_cell.length_c   1.000
_cell.angle_alpha   90.00
_cell.angle_beta   90.00
_cell.angle_gamma   90.00
#
_symmetry.space_group_name_H-M   'P 1'
#
loop_
_entity.id
_entity.type
_entity.pdbx_description
1 polymer ?
#
loop_
_entity_poly.entity_id
_entity_poly.type
_entity_poly.pdbx_seq_one_letter_code
_entity_poly.pdbx_strand_id
1 'polypeptide(L)'
;MRLVWTLLFGLASSVAFASSPEDDYIAARDKAISDIAALESSNAEAETLDAANTKALADLEGRLSAILGPLAVEGFPATGKINLESLSPSDIGFGMLDGLRYARSDEGPSIVATTRGLTERWLQSKADGDDESLRLPAGIGEALKLDGFYTQAIGSDAAFVKTLDFALKKPEGADIAIARLGGWTQDVGPIYDQQVVVAVVKGDRVRIAEAPATPPVPKIAACEALWSAADATAQKFQETYQGSDLKDQQAYDSANAAWEKGDADYRACMGERLPGDPAFPALLAEAQALADHMAGK
;
A
#
# COMPACT_ATOMS: atom_id res chain seq x y z
N MET A 1 -35.83 -71.49 12.55
CA MET A 1 -34.53 -70.82 12.71
C MET A 1 -34.68 -69.41 12.16
N ARG A 2 -34.49 -68.40 13.02
CA ARG A 2 -34.59 -66.96 12.71
C ARG A 2 -33.30 -66.51 12.01
N LEU A 3 -33.40 -65.88 10.84
CA LEU A 3 -32.31 -65.07 10.29
C LEU A 3 -32.63 -63.59 10.54
N VAL A 4 -31.82 -62.98 11.38
CA VAL A 4 -31.82 -61.55 11.68
C VAL A 4 -30.94 -60.87 10.62
N TRP A 5 -31.53 -59.96 9.84
CA TRP A 5 -30.81 -59.03 8.98
C TRP A 5 -30.41 -57.82 9.83
N THR A 6 -29.11 -57.58 10.00
CA THR A 6 -28.59 -56.37 10.63
C THR A 6 -28.11 -55.44 9.53
N LEU A 7 -28.87 -54.37 9.28
CA LEU A 7 -28.45 -53.23 8.47
C LEU A 7 -27.53 -52.34 9.32
N LEU A 8 -26.24 -52.28 8.96
CA LEU A 8 -25.33 -51.25 9.47
C LEU A 8 -25.57 -49.95 8.67
N PHE A 9 -26.12 -48.93 9.33
CA PHE A 9 -26.11 -47.55 8.84
C PHE A 9 -24.74 -46.93 9.18
N GLY A 10 -23.89 -46.73 8.18
CA GLY A 10 -22.68 -45.93 8.30
C GLY A 10 -23.03 -44.44 8.28
N LEU A 11 -23.00 -43.79 9.45
CA LEU A 11 -23.02 -42.34 9.56
C LEU A 11 -21.67 -41.80 9.07
N ALA A 12 -21.61 -41.40 7.80
CA ALA A 12 -20.55 -40.53 7.31
C ALA A 12 -20.79 -39.15 7.93
N SER A 13 -20.09 -38.85 9.03
CA SER A 13 -19.98 -37.50 9.56
C SER A 13 -19.19 -36.65 8.56
N SER A 14 -19.88 -36.01 7.63
CA SER A 14 -19.35 -34.88 6.88
C SER A 14 -19.04 -33.77 7.87
N VAL A 15 -17.79 -33.67 8.29
CA VAL A 15 -17.27 -32.52 9.04
C VAL A 15 -17.35 -31.34 8.07
N ALA A 16 -18.41 -30.54 8.18
CA ALA A 16 -18.46 -29.23 7.56
C ALA A 16 -17.40 -28.38 8.28
N PHE A 17 -16.26 -28.19 7.63
CA PHE A 17 -15.31 -27.17 8.07
C PHE A 17 -16.04 -25.83 7.93
N ALA A 18 -16.34 -25.18 9.05
CA ALA A 18 -16.76 -23.80 9.04
C ALA A 18 -15.65 -23.00 8.34
N SER A 19 -16.01 -22.20 7.34
CA SER A 19 -15.12 -21.25 6.71
C SER A 19 -14.48 -20.37 7.80
N SER A 20 -13.19 -20.06 7.63
CA SER A 20 -12.57 -19.12 8.56
C SER A 20 -13.21 -17.73 8.37
N PRO A 21 -13.16 -16.85 9.38
CA PRO A 21 -13.62 -15.46 9.22
C PRO A 21 -12.98 -14.74 8.02
N GLU A 22 -11.73 -15.07 7.68
CA GLU A 22 -11.05 -14.56 6.49
C GLU A 22 -11.66 -15.12 5.19
N ASP A 23 -11.98 -16.41 5.13
CA ASP A 23 -12.63 -17.01 3.95
C ASP A 23 -14.02 -16.41 3.73
N ASP A 24 -14.79 -16.19 4.81
CA ASP A 24 -16.09 -15.51 4.75
C ASP A 24 -15.98 -14.07 4.28
N TYR A 25 -14.92 -13.36 4.70
CA TYR A 25 -14.63 -12.01 4.23
C TYR A 25 -14.30 -12.01 2.73
N ILE A 26 -13.40 -12.89 2.28
CA ILE A 26 -13.01 -12.98 0.86
C ILE A 26 -14.21 -13.34 -0.01
N ALA A 27 -15.03 -14.30 0.39
CA ALA A 27 -16.24 -14.67 -0.34
C ALA A 27 -17.24 -13.49 -0.44
N ALA A 28 -17.39 -12.70 0.62
CA ALA A 28 -18.24 -11.51 0.61
C ALA A 28 -17.69 -10.42 -0.32
N ARG A 29 -16.37 -10.19 -0.29
CA ARG A 29 -15.70 -9.21 -1.16
C ARG A 29 -15.82 -9.60 -2.62
N ASP A 30 -15.49 -10.83 -2.98
CA ASP A 30 -15.52 -11.31 -4.36
C ASP A 30 -16.96 -11.31 -4.91
N LYS A 31 -17.95 -11.61 -4.07
CA LYS A 31 -19.36 -11.43 -4.42
C LYS A 31 -19.71 -9.98 -4.68
N ALA A 32 -19.28 -9.05 -3.83
CA ALA A 32 -19.56 -7.63 -4.00
C ALA A 32 -18.93 -7.08 -5.29
N ILE A 33 -17.69 -7.45 -5.58
CA ILE A 33 -17.00 -7.11 -6.84
C ILE A 33 -17.80 -7.64 -8.04
N SER A 34 -18.25 -8.90 -7.99
CA SER A 34 -19.06 -9.48 -9.08
C SER A 34 -20.42 -8.80 -9.24
N ASP A 35 -21.09 -8.42 -8.15
CA ASP A 35 -22.38 -7.74 -8.20
C ASP A 35 -22.22 -6.31 -8.77
N ILE A 36 -21.15 -5.60 -8.41
CA ILE A 36 -20.83 -4.26 -8.94
C ILE A 36 -20.48 -4.34 -10.43
N ALA A 37 -19.62 -5.28 -10.84
CA ALA A 37 -19.29 -5.48 -12.25
C ALA A 37 -20.54 -5.81 -13.11
N ALA A 38 -21.52 -6.52 -12.54
CA ALA A 38 -22.79 -6.78 -13.22
C ALA A 38 -23.64 -5.51 -13.38
N LEU A 39 -23.67 -4.63 -12.39
CA LEU A 39 -24.33 -3.32 -12.48
C LEU A 39 -23.67 -2.45 -13.56
N GLU A 40 -22.34 -2.39 -13.60
CA GLU A 40 -21.58 -1.67 -14.63
C GLU A 40 -21.90 -2.20 -16.04
N SER A 41 -21.88 -3.52 -16.19
CA SER A 41 -22.20 -4.18 -17.46
C SER A 41 -23.64 -3.92 -17.93
N SER A 42 -24.54 -3.60 -16.99
CA SER A 42 -25.93 -3.23 -17.29
C SER A 42 -26.13 -1.74 -17.58
N ASN A 43 -25.06 -0.94 -17.54
CA ASN A 43 -25.10 0.53 -17.59
C ASN A 43 -26.02 1.11 -16.50
N ALA A 44 -25.93 0.58 -15.28
CA ALA A 44 -26.62 1.18 -14.14
C ALA A 44 -26.18 2.64 -13.94
N GLU A 45 -27.10 3.48 -13.48
CA GLU A 45 -26.80 4.88 -13.17
C GLU A 45 -25.70 4.99 -12.11
N ALA A 46 -24.85 6.02 -12.22
CA ALA A 46 -23.71 6.24 -11.32
C ALA A 46 -24.12 6.20 -9.83
N GLU A 47 -25.24 6.84 -9.47
CA GLU A 47 -25.75 6.82 -8.08
C GLU A 47 -26.07 5.41 -7.57
N THR A 48 -26.48 4.50 -8.46
CA THR A 48 -26.76 3.10 -8.09
C THR A 48 -25.46 2.33 -7.86
N LEU A 49 -24.44 2.57 -8.68
CA LEU A 49 -23.10 2.01 -8.52
C LEU A 49 -22.46 2.50 -7.21
N ASP A 50 -22.48 3.81 -6.96
CA ASP A 50 -21.92 4.43 -5.76
C ASP A 50 -22.59 3.89 -4.48
N ALA A 51 -23.92 3.76 -4.50
CA ALA A 51 -24.67 3.21 -3.37
C ALA A 51 -24.34 1.73 -3.12
N ALA A 52 -24.18 0.93 -4.19
CA ALA A 52 -23.79 -0.47 -4.08
C ALA A 52 -22.37 -0.62 -3.53
N ASN A 53 -21.41 0.15 -4.05
CA ASN A 53 -20.03 0.18 -3.59
C ASN A 53 -19.93 0.60 -2.12
N THR A 54 -20.55 1.73 -1.75
CA THR A 54 -20.58 2.24 -0.35
C THR A 54 -21.14 1.20 0.61
N LYS A 55 -22.26 0.55 0.24
CA LYS A 55 -22.89 -0.47 1.08
C LYS A 55 -21.99 -1.69 1.25
N ALA A 56 -21.35 -2.15 0.17
CA ALA A 56 -20.46 -3.30 0.21
C ALA A 56 -19.21 -3.01 1.05
N LEU A 57 -18.57 -1.85 0.87
CA LEU A 57 -17.43 -1.43 1.67
C LEU A 57 -17.77 -1.37 3.17
N ALA A 58 -18.96 -0.89 3.53
CA ALA A 58 -19.41 -0.87 4.93
C ALA A 58 -19.61 -2.29 5.53
N ASP A 59 -20.13 -3.25 4.76
CA ASP A 59 -20.23 -4.66 5.20
C ASP A 59 -18.84 -5.27 5.40
N LEU A 60 -17.93 -5.03 4.45
CA LEU A 60 -16.54 -5.49 4.50
C LEU A 60 -15.77 -4.87 5.67
N GLU A 61 -15.97 -3.58 5.97
CA GLU A 61 -15.40 -2.90 7.14
C GLU A 61 -15.82 -3.60 8.44
N GLY A 62 -17.09 -3.98 8.57
CA GLY A 62 -17.61 -4.69 9.74
C GLY A 62 -16.96 -6.07 9.92
N ARG A 63 -16.79 -6.82 8.82
CA ARG A 63 -16.12 -8.13 8.82
C ARG A 63 -14.64 -8.01 9.19
N LEU A 64 -13.92 -7.07 8.58
CA LEU A 64 -12.53 -6.79 8.92
C LEU A 64 -12.38 -6.37 10.38
N SER A 65 -13.29 -5.54 10.90
CA SER A 65 -13.30 -5.14 12.30
C SER A 65 -13.42 -6.34 13.24
N ALA A 66 -14.24 -7.35 12.88
CA ALA A 66 -14.36 -8.58 13.64
C ALA A 66 -13.09 -9.47 13.58
N ILE A 67 -12.40 -9.50 12.42
CA ILE A 67 -11.15 -10.25 12.23
C ILE A 67 -9.96 -9.60 12.95
N LEU A 68 -9.87 -8.27 12.87
CA LEU A 68 -8.74 -7.51 13.40
C LEU A 68 -8.90 -7.19 14.88
N GLY A 69 -10.13 -6.97 15.34
CA GLY A 69 -10.40 -6.42 16.66
C GLY A 69 -9.88 -4.98 16.82
N PRO A 70 -9.93 -4.44 18.04
CA PRO A 70 -9.41 -3.10 18.31
C PRO A 70 -7.91 -2.99 18.06
N LEU A 71 -7.46 -1.86 17.49
CA LEU A 71 -6.04 -1.57 17.39
C LEU A 71 -5.49 -1.18 18.76
N ALA A 72 -4.48 -1.94 19.21
CA ALA A 72 -3.76 -1.67 20.45
C ALA A 72 -2.37 -1.07 20.14
N VAL A 73 -2.36 0.13 19.54
CA VAL A 73 -1.13 0.89 19.25
C VAL A 73 -1.27 2.28 19.86
N GLU A 74 -0.30 2.69 20.66
CA GLU A 74 -0.35 3.97 21.37
C GLU A 74 -0.46 5.15 20.39
N GLY A 75 -1.35 6.10 20.72
CA GLY A 75 -1.55 7.33 19.94
C GLY A 75 -2.47 7.18 18.71
N PHE A 76 -2.96 5.97 18.42
CA PHE A 76 -3.89 5.70 17.32
C PHE A 76 -5.30 5.35 17.83
N PRO A 77 -6.35 5.60 17.03
CA PRO A 77 -7.71 5.19 17.39
C PRO A 77 -7.82 3.67 17.45
N ALA A 78 -8.69 3.17 18.34
CA ALA A 78 -8.94 1.74 18.48
C ALA A 78 -9.75 1.15 17.31
N THR A 79 -10.48 1.99 16.58
CA THR A 79 -11.30 1.62 15.41
C THR A 79 -10.76 2.27 14.15
N GLY A 80 -10.82 1.56 13.03
CA GLY A 80 -10.34 2.04 11.73
C GLY A 80 -11.43 2.02 10.67
N LYS A 81 -11.10 2.53 9.49
CA LYS A 81 -11.91 2.51 8.27
C LYS A 81 -11.36 1.53 7.27
N ILE A 82 -12.20 0.95 6.42
CA ILE A 82 -11.72 0.06 5.37
C ILE A 82 -10.67 0.75 4.50
N ASN A 83 -9.58 0.05 4.20
CA ASN A 83 -8.49 0.56 3.37
C ASN A 83 -8.80 0.49 1.86
N LEU A 84 -9.72 -0.38 1.45
CA LEU A 84 -10.22 -0.41 0.07
C LEU A 84 -11.07 0.83 -0.19
N GLU A 85 -10.76 1.57 -1.25
CA GLU A 85 -11.56 2.75 -1.64
C GLU A 85 -12.64 2.40 -2.67
N SER A 86 -12.39 1.40 -3.52
CA SER A 86 -13.39 0.91 -4.46
C SER A 86 -13.33 -0.61 -4.65
N LEU A 87 -14.49 -1.18 -4.97
CA LEU A 87 -14.67 -2.56 -5.42
C LEU A 87 -14.96 -2.65 -6.92
N SER A 88 -14.99 -1.52 -7.62
CA SER A 88 -15.10 -1.44 -9.08
C SER A 88 -13.72 -1.54 -9.73
N PRO A 89 -13.49 -2.46 -10.68
CA PRO A 89 -12.22 -2.55 -11.40
C PRO A 89 -11.85 -1.31 -12.24
N SER A 90 -12.81 -0.43 -12.54
CA SER A 90 -12.56 0.80 -13.30
C SER A 90 -12.19 2.01 -12.43
N ASP A 91 -12.29 1.88 -11.11
CA ASP A 91 -12.08 2.99 -10.18
C ASP A 91 -10.70 2.98 -9.54
N ILE A 92 -10.25 4.19 -9.17
CA ILE A 92 -9.09 4.39 -8.31
C ILE A 92 -9.30 3.66 -6.97
N GLY A 93 -8.24 3.05 -6.46
CA GLY A 93 -8.25 2.33 -5.18
C GLY A 93 -8.88 0.93 -5.23
N PHE A 94 -9.18 0.40 -6.42
CA PHE A 94 -9.52 -1.01 -6.60
C PHE A 94 -8.34 -1.94 -6.33
N GLY A 95 -8.61 -3.05 -5.64
CA GLY A 95 -7.63 -4.11 -5.42
C GLY A 95 -6.47 -3.70 -4.50
N MET A 96 -6.67 -2.68 -3.65
CA MET A 96 -5.77 -2.34 -2.55
C MET A 96 -5.70 -3.48 -1.51
N LEU A 97 -4.79 -3.37 -0.55
CA LEU A 97 -4.64 -4.37 0.49
C LEU A 97 -5.87 -4.40 1.39
N ASP A 98 -6.46 -5.59 1.57
CA ASP A 98 -7.59 -5.79 2.48
C ASP A 98 -7.15 -5.51 3.92
N GLY A 99 -7.77 -4.53 4.58
CA GLY A 99 -7.39 -4.14 5.94
C GLY A 99 -8.16 -2.92 6.43
N LEU A 100 -7.85 -2.50 7.66
CA LEU A 100 -8.38 -1.28 8.25
C LEU A 100 -7.28 -0.24 8.41
N ARG A 101 -7.58 1.00 8.02
CA ARG A 101 -6.78 2.20 8.22
C ARG A 101 -7.22 2.93 9.49
N TYR A 102 -6.28 3.16 10.38
CA TYR A 102 -6.45 3.85 11.66
C TYR A 102 -5.71 5.18 11.56
N ALA A 103 -6.42 6.25 11.18
CA ALA A 103 -5.84 7.57 10.99
C ALA A 103 -6.06 8.47 12.22
N ARG A 104 -5.06 9.27 12.59
CA ARG A 104 -5.19 10.27 13.67
C ARG A 104 -5.90 11.54 13.22
N SER A 105 -5.78 11.86 11.93
CA SER A 105 -6.44 12.95 11.21
C SER A 105 -6.27 12.69 9.70
N ASP A 106 -6.97 13.43 8.86
CA ASP A 106 -6.95 13.23 7.40
C ASP A 106 -5.54 13.34 6.80
N GLU A 107 -4.74 14.31 7.26
CA GLU A 107 -3.34 14.52 6.82
C GLU A 107 -2.30 14.02 7.85
N GLY A 108 -2.76 13.28 8.88
CA GLY A 108 -1.91 12.87 9.99
C GLY A 108 -1.34 11.46 9.85
N PRO A 109 -0.59 11.00 10.85
CA PRO A 109 -0.13 9.62 10.89
C PRO A 109 -1.29 8.63 10.79
N SER A 110 -1.10 7.58 10.00
CA SER A 110 -2.07 6.49 9.84
C SER A 110 -1.39 5.12 9.91
N ILE A 111 -2.15 4.10 10.30
CA ILE A 111 -1.72 2.69 10.25
C ILE A 111 -2.74 1.91 9.45
N VAL A 112 -2.31 1.19 8.42
CA VAL A 112 -3.09 0.11 7.81
C VAL A 112 -2.73 -1.19 8.50
N ALA A 113 -3.71 -1.86 9.10
CA ALA A 113 -3.54 -3.17 9.72
C ALA A 113 -4.33 -4.24 8.95
N THR A 114 -3.70 -5.40 8.80
CA THR A 114 -4.28 -6.59 8.19
C THR A 114 -3.73 -7.86 8.86
N THR A 115 -4.15 -9.02 8.37
CA THR A 115 -3.58 -10.31 8.76
C THR A 115 -2.54 -10.78 7.75
N ARG A 116 -1.70 -11.71 8.20
CA ARG A 116 -0.77 -12.42 7.33
C ARG A 116 -1.52 -13.17 6.22
N GLY A 117 -2.62 -13.85 6.54
CA GLY A 117 -3.40 -14.63 5.58
C GLY A 117 -4.00 -13.77 4.46
N LEU A 118 -4.58 -12.62 4.82
CA LEU A 118 -5.09 -11.65 3.83
C LEU A 118 -3.94 -11.06 2.98
N THR A 119 -2.81 -10.72 3.60
CA THR A 119 -1.63 -10.21 2.87
C THR A 119 -1.10 -11.24 1.87
N GLU A 120 -1.00 -12.51 2.25
CA GLU A 120 -0.51 -13.59 1.38
C GLU A 120 -1.46 -13.82 0.19
N ARG A 121 -2.77 -13.82 0.43
CA ARG A 121 -3.78 -13.93 -0.65
C ARG A 121 -3.73 -12.74 -1.61
N TRP A 122 -3.59 -11.54 -1.07
CA TRP A 122 -3.44 -10.33 -1.86
C TRP A 122 -2.14 -10.34 -2.69
N LEU A 123 -1.01 -10.71 -2.09
CA LEU A 123 0.25 -10.83 -2.83
C LEU A 123 0.20 -11.91 -3.91
N GLN A 124 -0.50 -13.03 -3.66
CA GLN A 124 -0.72 -14.05 -4.69
C GLN A 124 -1.51 -13.48 -5.88
N SER A 125 -2.57 -12.71 -5.64
CA SER A 125 -3.32 -12.07 -6.74
C SER A 125 -2.48 -11.04 -7.50
N LYS A 126 -1.59 -10.32 -6.82
CA LYS A 126 -0.64 -9.40 -7.48
C LYS A 126 0.44 -10.14 -8.27
N ALA A 127 0.92 -11.28 -7.79
CA ALA A 127 1.90 -12.09 -8.51
C ALA A 127 1.32 -12.68 -9.80
N ASP A 128 0.04 -13.06 -9.78
CA ASP A 128 -0.67 -13.67 -10.90
C ASP A 128 -1.28 -12.66 -11.87
N GLY A 129 -1.14 -11.35 -11.60
CA GLY A 129 -1.73 -10.28 -12.41
C GLY A 129 -1.25 -10.26 -13.86
N ASP A 130 -2.08 -9.74 -14.77
CA ASP A 130 -1.78 -9.72 -16.22
C ASP A 130 -0.74 -8.64 -16.58
N ASP A 131 -0.72 -7.52 -15.87
CA ASP A 131 0.27 -6.46 -16.07
C ASP A 131 1.58 -6.81 -15.34
N GLU A 132 2.58 -7.22 -16.11
CA GLU A 132 3.90 -7.61 -15.57
C GLU A 132 4.59 -6.47 -14.81
N SER A 133 4.31 -5.22 -15.17
CA SER A 133 4.90 -4.04 -14.52
C SER A 133 4.34 -3.79 -13.12
N LEU A 134 3.15 -4.33 -12.83
CA LEU A 134 2.47 -4.20 -11.54
C LEU A 134 2.61 -5.45 -10.66
N ARG A 135 3.22 -6.53 -11.18
CA ARG A 135 3.39 -7.76 -10.40
C ARG A 135 4.26 -7.53 -9.16
N LEU A 136 3.83 -8.10 -8.04
CA LEU A 136 4.58 -8.14 -6.80
C LEU A 136 5.02 -9.59 -6.49
N PRO A 137 6.15 -9.79 -5.79
CA PRO A 137 6.51 -11.10 -5.27
C PRO A 137 5.43 -11.63 -4.31
N ALA A 138 5.10 -12.91 -4.40
CA ALA A 138 4.13 -13.55 -3.49
C ALA A 138 4.59 -13.55 -2.01
N GLY A 139 5.90 -13.46 -1.75
CA GLY A 139 6.46 -13.46 -0.40
C GLY A 139 6.47 -12.07 0.25
N ILE A 140 5.83 -11.95 1.43
CA ILE A 140 5.71 -10.69 2.19
C ILE A 140 7.06 -9.98 2.35
N GLY A 141 8.11 -10.70 2.77
CA GLY A 141 9.42 -10.10 3.05
C GLY A 141 10.09 -9.48 1.83
N GLU A 142 9.88 -10.02 0.63
CA GLU A 142 10.41 -9.44 -0.61
C GLU A 142 9.51 -8.33 -1.13
N ALA A 143 8.18 -8.49 -1.03
CA ALA A 143 7.23 -7.46 -1.45
C ALA A 143 7.42 -6.15 -0.67
N LEU A 144 7.59 -6.22 0.66
CA LEU A 144 7.84 -5.05 1.52
C LEU A 144 9.12 -4.28 1.16
N LYS A 145 10.01 -4.83 0.32
CA LYS A 145 11.21 -4.12 -0.15
C LYS A 145 10.96 -3.31 -1.43
N LEU A 146 9.76 -3.37 -2.00
CA LEU A 146 9.43 -2.73 -3.27
C LEU A 146 8.52 -1.53 -3.04
N ASP A 147 8.79 -0.44 -3.76
CA ASP A 147 7.95 0.77 -3.70
C ASP A 147 6.54 0.45 -4.21
N GLY A 148 6.43 -0.39 -5.25
CA GLY A 148 5.17 -0.88 -5.80
C GLY A 148 4.28 -1.61 -4.79
N PHE A 149 4.83 -2.20 -3.73
CA PHE A 149 4.00 -2.76 -2.65
C PHE A 149 3.22 -1.66 -1.94
N TYR A 150 3.89 -0.57 -1.56
CA TYR A 150 3.27 0.54 -0.83
C TYR A 150 2.30 1.30 -1.72
N THR A 151 2.68 1.55 -2.98
CA THR A 151 1.81 2.11 -4.01
C THR A 151 0.51 1.34 -4.14
N GLN A 152 0.55 0.00 -4.23
CA GLN A 152 -0.67 -0.78 -4.42
C GLN A 152 -1.41 -1.11 -3.12
N ALA A 153 -0.72 -1.15 -1.99
CA ALA A 153 -1.32 -1.56 -0.72
C ALA A 153 -2.06 -0.40 -0.05
N ILE A 154 -1.46 0.79 -0.03
CA ILE A 154 -1.93 1.91 0.81
C ILE A 154 -1.94 3.27 0.07
N GLY A 155 -1.42 3.35 -1.15
CA GLY A 155 -1.62 4.48 -2.06
C GLY A 155 -2.75 4.17 -3.03
N SER A 156 -3.55 5.17 -3.39
CA SER A 156 -4.65 4.99 -4.35
C SER A 156 -4.45 5.84 -5.59
N ASP A 157 -4.09 7.11 -5.43
CA ASP A 157 -3.94 8.08 -6.51
C ASP A 157 -2.48 8.45 -6.81
N ALA A 158 -1.52 8.08 -5.97
CA ALA A 158 -0.12 8.44 -6.10
C ALA A 158 0.82 7.25 -5.85
N ALA A 159 1.97 7.26 -6.54
CA ALA A 159 3.00 6.26 -6.33
C ALA A 159 3.85 6.61 -5.11
N PHE A 160 4.13 5.61 -4.27
CA PHE A 160 5.22 5.74 -3.32
C PHE A 160 6.54 5.71 -4.07
N VAL A 161 7.41 6.68 -3.81
CA VAL A 161 8.78 6.69 -4.32
C VAL A 161 9.73 6.82 -3.15
N LYS A 162 10.60 5.83 -3.00
CA LYS A 162 11.57 5.78 -1.90
C LYS A 162 12.74 6.74 -2.14
N THR A 163 13.07 7.48 -1.08
CA THR A 163 14.32 8.22 -0.93
C THR A 163 15.42 7.32 -0.35
N LEU A 164 15.17 6.68 0.80
CA LEU A 164 16.10 5.72 1.41
C LEU A 164 15.40 4.69 2.32
N ASP A 165 16.09 3.61 2.66
CA ASP A 165 15.68 2.67 3.70
C ASP A 165 16.34 3.05 5.05
N PHE A 166 15.57 3.01 6.14
CA PHE A 166 16.09 3.18 7.49
C PHE A 166 16.65 1.87 8.05
N ALA A 167 17.80 1.95 8.71
CA ALA A 167 18.37 0.83 9.45
C ALA A 167 17.71 0.68 10.83
N LEU A 168 16.54 0.04 10.88
CA LEU A 168 15.85 -0.22 12.15
C LEU A 168 16.52 -1.31 12.98
N LYS A 169 16.40 -1.16 14.31
CA LYS A 169 16.51 -2.30 15.21
C LYS A 169 15.17 -3.03 15.20
N LYS A 170 15.17 -4.28 14.73
CA LYS A 170 13.95 -5.10 14.70
C LYS A 170 13.32 -5.16 16.10
N PRO A 171 12.04 -4.76 16.26
CA PRO A 171 11.33 -4.86 17.53
C PRO A 171 11.25 -6.31 18.04
N GLU A 172 11.10 -6.46 19.35
CA GLU A 172 11.05 -7.78 19.98
C GLU A 172 9.79 -8.55 19.57
N GLY A 173 9.98 -9.81 19.19
CA GLY A 173 8.92 -10.68 18.69
C GLY A 173 8.40 -10.32 17.29
N ALA A 174 8.92 -9.28 16.63
CA ALA A 174 8.61 -9.02 15.23
C ALA A 174 9.37 -10.01 14.33
N ASP A 175 8.68 -10.52 13.33
CA ASP A 175 9.26 -11.37 12.28
C ASP A 175 10.05 -10.50 11.30
N ILE A 176 9.43 -9.40 10.85
CA ILE A 176 9.97 -8.44 9.88
C ILE A 176 9.69 -7.02 10.40
N ALA A 177 10.65 -6.13 10.24
CA ALA A 177 10.47 -4.69 10.37
C ALA A 177 11.27 -3.97 9.29
N ILE A 178 10.59 -3.21 8.44
CA ILE A 178 11.19 -2.42 7.36
C ILE A 178 10.71 -0.98 7.54
N ALA A 179 11.61 -0.01 7.45
CA ALA A 179 11.22 1.39 7.40
C ALA A 179 11.91 2.10 6.25
N ARG A 180 11.18 3.06 5.70
CA ARG A 180 11.54 3.80 4.50
C ARG A 180 11.22 5.26 4.71
N LEU A 181 12.05 6.08 4.10
CA LEU A 181 11.75 7.48 3.85
C LEU A 181 11.42 7.60 2.36
N GLY A 182 10.33 8.27 2.04
CA GLY A 182 9.90 8.52 0.66
C GLY A 182 8.70 9.45 0.63
N GLY A 183 7.96 9.49 -0.46
CA GLY A 183 6.68 10.19 -0.47
C GLY A 183 5.80 9.77 -1.63
N TRP A 184 4.59 10.33 -1.65
CA TRP A 184 3.54 10.03 -2.61
C TRP A 184 3.57 11.06 -3.74
N THR A 185 3.74 10.63 -4.99
CA THR A 185 3.76 11.53 -6.16
C THR A 185 3.10 10.91 -7.39
N GLN A 186 2.49 11.77 -8.22
CA GLN A 186 2.04 11.44 -9.58
C GLN A 186 3.06 11.90 -10.64
N ASP A 187 3.92 12.85 -10.27
CA ASP A 187 4.86 13.51 -11.18
C ASP A 187 6.31 13.12 -10.85
N VAL A 188 7.17 13.27 -11.86
CA VAL A 188 8.62 13.08 -11.70
C VAL A 188 9.25 14.32 -11.05
N GLY A 189 10.06 14.10 -10.02
CA GLY A 189 10.90 15.14 -9.41
C GLY A 189 11.03 14.99 -7.89
N PRO A 190 11.78 15.91 -7.24
CA PRO A 190 12.00 15.88 -5.81
C PRO A 190 10.70 15.94 -5.01
N ILE A 191 10.55 14.97 -4.10
CA ILE A 191 9.43 14.92 -3.16
C ILE A 191 9.88 15.60 -1.87
N TYR A 192 9.40 16.82 -1.64
CA TYR A 192 9.77 17.61 -0.47
C TYR A 192 8.96 17.21 0.78
N ASP A 193 7.69 16.85 0.58
CA ASP A 193 6.80 16.41 1.66
C ASP A 193 6.94 14.91 1.87
N GLN A 194 8.04 14.52 2.55
CA GLN A 194 8.36 13.12 2.77
C GLN A 194 7.62 12.52 3.96
N GLN A 195 7.38 11.23 3.87
CA GLN A 195 6.74 10.37 4.85
C GLN A 195 7.77 9.36 5.38
N VAL A 196 7.71 9.09 6.67
CA VAL A 196 8.29 7.90 7.29
C VAL A 196 7.26 6.77 7.16
N VAL A 197 7.58 5.75 6.37
CA VAL A 197 6.72 4.59 6.13
C VAL A 197 7.35 3.36 6.77
N VAL A 198 6.62 2.68 7.65
CA VAL A 198 7.12 1.56 8.44
C VAL A 198 6.20 0.36 8.31
N ALA A 199 6.74 -0.80 7.92
CA ALA A 199 6.01 -2.06 7.91
C ALA A 199 6.53 -2.99 8.99
N VAL A 200 5.64 -3.52 9.84
CA VAL A 200 5.94 -4.52 10.86
C VAL A 200 5.08 -5.74 10.65
N VAL A 201 5.73 -6.90 10.61
CA VAL A 201 5.07 -8.21 10.62
C VAL A 201 5.37 -8.87 11.96
N LYS A 202 4.32 -9.22 12.70
CA LYS A 202 4.44 -9.87 14.02
C LYS A 202 3.32 -10.88 14.20
N GLY A 203 3.68 -12.16 14.19
CA GLY A 203 2.71 -13.25 14.35
C GLY A 203 1.74 -13.29 13.16
N ASP A 204 0.45 -13.16 13.44
CA ASP A 204 -0.62 -13.13 12.44
C ASP A 204 -0.91 -11.72 11.90
N ARG A 205 -0.25 -10.67 12.39
CA ARG A 205 -0.52 -9.28 12.00
C ARG A 205 0.54 -8.69 11.08
N VAL A 206 0.07 -7.94 10.09
CA VAL A 206 0.87 -7.04 9.25
C VAL A 206 0.34 -5.63 9.47
N ARG A 207 1.22 -4.70 9.79
CA ARG A 207 0.87 -3.28 10.01
C ARG A 207 1.81 -2.40 9.20
N ILE A 208 1.25 -1.40 8.53
CA ILE A 208 1.97 -0.43 7.71
C ILE A 208 1.60 0.96 8.23
N ALA A 209 2.53 1.62 8.90
CA ALA A 209 2.39 3.00 9.33
C ALA A 209 2.93 3.96 8.27
N GLU A 210 2.30 5.10 8.13
CA GLU A 210 2.87 6.28 7.49
C GLU A 210 2.68 7.51 8.39
N ALA A 211 3.67 8.39 8.38
CA ALA A 211 3.64 9.65 9.12
C ALA A 211 4.47 10.72 8.40
N PRO A 212 4.03 12.00 8.41
CA PRO A 212 4.84 13.09 7.88
C PRO A 212 6.18 13.17 8.61
N ALA A 213 7.28 13.20 7.84
CA ALA A 213 8.63 13.19 8.38
C ALA A 213 8.86 14.37 9.34
N THR A 214 9.21 14.06 10.58
CA THR A 214 9.39 15.05 11.64
C THR A 214 10.77 14.86 12.31
N PRO A 215 11.73 15.78 12.11
CA PRO A 215 11.61 17.07 11.41
C PRO A 215 11.47 16.91 9.89
N PRO A 216 11.01 17.95 9.17
CA PRO A 216 11.00 17.94 7.71
C PRO A 216 12.37 17.59 7.13
N VAL A 217 12.38 16.81 6.05
CA VAL A 217 13.62 16.39 5.38
C VAL A 217 14.30 17.63 4.78
N PRO A 218 15.59 17.87 5.08
CA PRO A 218 16.28 19.06 4.59
C PRO A 218 16.51 19.00 3.08
N LYS A 219 16.44 20.16 2.43
CA LYS A 219 16.88 20.32 1.04
C LYS A 219 18.39 20.41 0.99
N ILE A 220 19.05 19.32 0.61
CA ILE A 220 20.51 19.27 0.52
C ILE A 220 20.95 19.95 -0.79
N ALA A 221 21.61 21.11 -0.68
CA ALA A 221 21.94 21.96 -1.82
C ALA A 221 22.67 21.23 -2.97
N ALA A 222 23.55 20.26 -2.64
CA ALA A 222 24.23 19.47 -3.66
C ALA A 222 23.27 18.57 -4.47
N CYS A 223 22.22 18.04 -3.83
CA CYS A 223 21.22 17.22 -4.50
C CYS A 223 20.25 18.11 -5.29
N GLU A 224 19.82 19.25 -4.74
CA GLU A 224 19.01 20.25 -5.44
C GLU A 224 19.66 20.71 -6.76
N ALA A 225 21.00 20.84 -6.78
CA ALA A 225 21.73 21.21 -7.97
C ALA A 225 21.62 20.16 -9.09
N LEU A 226 21.55 18.87 -8.75
CA LEU A 226 21.36 17.78 -9.73
C LEU A 226 19.99 17.90 -10.38
N TRP A 227 18.94 18.05 -9.56
CA TRP A 227 17.59 18.26 -10.08
C TRP A 227 17.49 19.53 -10.93
N SER A 228 18.00 20.65 -10.43
CA SER A 228 17.93 21.94 -11.14
C SER A 228 18.59 21.88 -12.52
N ALA A 229 19.70 21.16 -12.65
CA ALA A 229 20.38 20.98 -13.94
C ALA A 229 19.59 20.07 -14.90
N ALA A 230 18.98 19.01 -14.37
CA ALA A 230 18.13 18.12 -15.14
C ALA A 230 16.85 18.82 -15.62
N ASP A 231 16.18 19.55 -14.73
CA ASP A 231 14.98 20.32 -15.03
C ASP A 231 15.25 21.40 -16.09
N ALA A 232 16.35 22.15 -15.96
CA ALA A 232 16.75 23.12 -16.99
C ALA A 232 17.07 22.47 -18.35
N THR A 233 17.48 21.20 -18.37
CA THR A 233 17.70 20.44 -19.61
C THR A 233 16.37 19.98 -20.19
N ALA A 234 15.49 19.42 -19.36
CA ALA A 234 14.16 18.97 -19.74
C ALA A 234 13.31 20.12 -20.30
N GLN A 235 13.36 21.30 -19.67
CA GLN A 235 12.62 22.48 -20.12
C GLN A 235 13.01 22.91 -21.54
N LYS A 236 14.29 22.83 -21.93
CA LYS A 236 14.72 23.13 -23.31
C LYS A 236 14.15 22.15 -24.33
N PHE A 237 14.08 20.88 -23.97
CA PHE A 237 13.42 19.87 -24.80
C PHE A 237 11.91 20.10 -24.86
N GLN A 238 11.29 20.50 -23.74
CA GLN A 238 9.88 20.85 -23.74
C GLN A 238 9.56 22.08 -24.59
N GLU A 239 10.38 23.14 -24.55
CA GLU A 239 10.24 24.29 -25.43
C GLU A 239 10.30 23.88 -26.92
N THR A 240 11.17 22.92 -27.25
CA THR A 240 11.27 22.37 -28.61
C THR A 240 10.01 21.58 -28.98
N TYR A 241 9.52 20.73 -28.09
CA TYR A 241 8.28 19.97 -28.28
C TYR A 241 7.06 20.90 -28.44
N GLN A 242 6.91 21.89 -27.57
CA GLN A 242 5.83 22.88 -27.64
C GLN A 242 5.93 23.73 -28.92
N GLY A 243 7.13 24.16 -29.29
CA GLY A 243 7.40 24.91 -30.52
C GLY A 243 7.15 24.12 -31.80
N SER A 244 7.04 22.79 -31.71
CA SER A 244 6.70 21.90 -32.83
C SER A 244 5.18 21.66 -32.99
N ASP A 245 4.33 22.39 -32.24
CA ASP A 245 2.91 22.07 -32.05
C ASP A 245 2.70 20.64 -31.52
N LEU A 246 3.54 20.21 -30.57
CA LEU A 246 3.47 18.89 -29.93
C LEU A 246 3.69 17.70 -30.89
N LYS A 247 4.50 17.89 -31.93
CA LYS A 247 4.78 16.85 -32.95
C LYS A 247 6.16 16.22 -32.83
N ASP A 248 7.10 16.90 -32.17
CA ASP A 248 8.46 16.39 -31.97
C ASP A 248 8.50 15.42 -30.78
N GLN A 249 8.12 14.17 -31.04
CA GLN A 249 8.12 13.11 -30.04
C GLN A 249 9.51 12.89 -29.43
N GLN A 250 10.58 13.08 -30.20
CA GLN A 250 11.94 12.92 -29.70
C GLN A 250 12.26 13.98 -28.64
N ALA A 251 11.83 15.22 -28.83
CA ALA A 251 11.97 16.26 -27.84
C ALA A 251 11.16 15.94 -26.56
N TYR A 252 9.92 15.46 -26.71
CA TYR A 252 9.12 15.02 -25.56
C TYR A 252 9.81 13.89 -24.77
N ASP A 253 10.24 12.83 -25.46
CA ASP A 253 10.93 11.69 -24.84
C ASP A 253 12.24 12.12 -24.16
N SER A 254 12.97 13.06 -24.77
CA SER A 254 14.21 13.59 -24.21
C SER A 254 13.98 14.45 -22.95
N ALA A 255 12.86 15.17 -22.90
CA ALA A 255 12.47 15.91 -21.69
C ALA A 255 12.17 14.95 -20.53
N ASN A 256 11.35 13.92 -20.78
CA ASN A 256 11.02 12.91 -19.77
C ASN A 256 12.27 12.17 -19.29
N ALA A 257 13.13 11.72 -20.21
CA ALA A 257 14.37 11.05 -19.84
C ALA A 257 15.30 11.94 -19.00
N ALA A 258 15.34 13.25 -19.26
CA ALA A 258 16.09 14.20 -18.45
C ALA A 258 15.49 14.34 -17.03
N TRP A 259 14.17 14.47 -16.91
CA TRP A 259 13.51 14.52 -15.59
C TRP A 259 13.66 13.20 -14.82
N GLU A 260 13.41 12.05 -15.42
CA GLU A 260 13.54 10.72 -14.78
C GLU A 260 14.96 10.51 -14.25
N LYS A 261 15.96 10.84 -15.06
CA LYS A 261 17.35 10.79 -14.64
C LYS A 261 17.64 11.77 -13.50
N GLY A 262 17.13 13.00 -13.60
CA GLY A 262 17.30 14.04 -12.59
C GLY A 262 16.74 13.63 -11.23
N ASP A 263 15.54 13.07 -11.21
CA ASP A 263 14.91 12.54 -10.00
C ASP A 263 15.71 11.36 -9.41
N ALA A 264 16.12 10.40 -10.25
CA ALA A 264 16.92 9.27 -9.80
C ALA A 264 18.27 9.72 -9.20
N ASP A 265 18.97 10.65 -9.86
CA ASP A 265 20.22 11.22 -9.37
C ASP A 265 20.01 12.01 -8.06
N TYR A 266 18.93 12.79 -7.96
CA TYR A 266 18.55 13.51 -6.75
C TYR A 266 18.37 12.55 -5.57
N ARG A 267 17.56 11.50 -5.74
CA ARG A 267 17.28 10.52 -4.68
C ARG A 267 18.52 9.72 -4.31
N ALA A 268 19.36 9.34 -5.26
CA ALA A 268 20.65 8.71 -4.97
C ALA A 268 21.56 9.63 -4.13
N CYS A 269 21.63 10.92 -4.47
CA CYS A 269 22.36 11.92 -3.68
C CYS A 269 21.78 12.08 -2.27
N MET A 270 20.45 12.13 -2.13
CA MET A 270 19.79 12.19 -0.82
C MET A 270 20.09 10.95 0.01
N GLY A 271 20.03 9.75 -0.58
CA GLY A 271 20.37 8.49 0.10
C GLY A 271 21.82 8.45 0.60
N GLU A 272 22.76 9.08 -0.09
CA GLU A 272 24.16 9.19 0.33
C GLU A 272 24.36 10.24 1.43
N ARG A 273 23.73 11.42 1.29
CA ARG A 273 24.05 12.59 2.12
C ARG A 273 23.17 12.76 3.35
N LEU A 274 21.89 12.39 3.26
CA LEU A 274 20.95 12.54 4.36
C LEU A 274 21.40 11.82 5.64
N PRO A 275 21.99 10.61 5.62
CA PRO A 275 22.51 9.97 6.83
C PRO A 275 23.56 10.78 7.61
N GLY A 276 24.26 11.72 6.95
CA GLY A 276 25.22 12.63 7.58
C GLY A 276 24.61 13.95 8.06
N ASP A 277 23.33 14.20 7.79
CA ASP A 277 22.63 15.42 8.17
C ASP A 277 22.16 15.39 9.64
N PRO A 278 22.19 16.53 10.37
CA PRO A 278 21.68 16.60 11.74
C PRO A 278 20.22 16.18 11.95
N ALA A 279 19.37 16.22 10.92
CA ALA A 279 17.97 15.78 10.98
C ALA A 279 17.81 14.25 11.03
N PHE A 280 18.76 13.50 10.46
CA PHE A 280 18.62 12.05 10.26
C PHE A 280 18.43 11.23 11.55
N PRO A 281 19.13 11.50 12.67
CA PRO A 281 18.89 10.77 13.92
C PRO A 281 17.46 10.89 14.42
N ALA A 282 16.80 12.04 14.23
CA ALA A 282 15.41 12.24 14.63
C ALA A 282 14.45 11.47 13.72
N LEU A 283 14.66 11.49 12.40
CA LEU A 283 13.89 10.69 11.44
C LEU A 283 14.00 9.18 11.70
N LEU A 284 15.22 8.70 11.99
CA LEU A 284 15.43 7.30 12.35
C LEU A 284 14.75 6.94 13.67
N ALA A 285 14.78 7.84 14.66
CA ALA A 285 14.09 7.64 15.93
C ALA A 285 12.57 7.61 15.77
N GLU A 286 12.00 8.46 14.90
CA GLU A 286 10.59 8.44 14.53
C GLU A 286 10.19 7.09 13.92
N ALA A 287 10.95 6.62 12.93
CA ALA A 287 10.73 5.31 12.31
C ALA A 287 10.82 4.15 13.32
N GLN A 288 11.79 4.21 14.23
CA GLN A 288 11.95 3.22 15.29
C GLN A 288 10.78 3.24 16.28
N ALA A 289 10.30 4.43 16.67
CA ALA A 289 9.16 4.56 17.57
C ALA A 289 7.88 3.99 16.96
N LEU A 290 7.60 4.28 15.68
CA LEU A 290 6.47 3.67 14.97
C LEU A 290 6.57 2.13 14.94
N ALA A 291 7.77 1.60 14.65
CA ALA A 291 7.99 0.15 14.64
C ALA A 291 7.78 -0.49 16.01
N ASP A 292 8.29 0.13 17.08
CA ASP A 292 8.17 -0.37 18.45
C ASP A 292 6.72 -0.31 18.95
N HIS A 293 5.99 0.80 18.73
CA HIS A 293 4.57 0.91 19.08
C HIS A 293 3.72 -0.11 18.34
N MET A 294 3.94 -0.31 17.03
CA MET A 294 3.24 -1.35 16.26
C MET A 294 3.56 -2.77 16.71
N ALA A 295 4.71 -2.98 17.36
CA ALA A 295 5.08 -4.24 17.98
C ALA A 295 4.54 -4.39 19.41
N GLY A 296 3.84 -3.40 19.96
CA GLY A 296 3.22 -3.42 21.29
C GLY A 296 4.16 -3.07 22.43
N LYS A 297 5.17 -2.23 22.18
CA LYS A 297 5.99 -1.60 23.22
C LYS A 297 5.47 -0.23 23.58
#